data_AF-A0A7S0IQA4-F1
#
_entry.id   AF-A0A7S0IQA4-F1
#
_cell.length_a   1.000
_cell.length_b   1.000
_cell.length_c   1.000
_cell.angle_alpha   90.00
_cell.angle_beta   90.00
_cell.angle_gamma   90.00
#
_symmetry.space_group_name_H-M   'P 1'
#
loop_
_entity.id
_entity.type
_entity.pdbx_description
1 polymer ?
#
loop_
_entity_poly.entity_id
_entity_poly.type
_entity_poly.pdbx_seq_one_letter_code
_entity_poly.pdbx_strand_id
1 'polypeptide(L)'
;MARRSPKPFFVAEYGVDSYSAALGREDQETHSEEVALMASAVAAASAGGGEGAAAVGGFYFSFADEWWKYAGGAADEHDTAASWTAAGGYADLEMHEEWFGLVGARRQRKQAFAAFARATRPPTPTPTPTPTP
;
A
#
# COMPACT_ATOMS: atom_id res chain seq x y z
N MET A 1 15.91 -10.17 8.30
CA MET A 1 14.97 -11.26 8.65
C MET A 1 15.36 -12.61 8.09
N ALA A 2 15.76 -12.74 6.80
CA ALA A 2 16.19 -14.01 6.19
C ALA A 2 17.28 -14.79 6.96
N ARG A 3 18.16 -14.07 7.69
CA ARG A 3 19.25 -14.68 8.47
C ARG A 3 18.82 -15.44 9.73
N ARG A 4 17.54 -15.35 10.16
CA ARG A 4 17.06 -15.97 11.41
C ARG A 4 16.17 -17.21 11.20
N SER A 5 15.54 -17.35 10.04
CA SER A 5 14.62 -18.47 9.75
C SER A 5 14.64 -18.78 8.26
N PRO A 6 14.68 -20.06 7.86
CA PRO A 6 14.58 -20.47 6.46
C PRO A 6 13.13 -20.55 5.94
N LYS A 7 12.13 -20.31 6.80
CA LYS A 7 10.73 -20.34 6.38
C LYS A 7 10.41 -19.15 5.46
N PRO A 8 9.62 -19.36 4.39
CA PRO A 8 9.15 -18.25 3.56
C PRO A 8 8.32 -17.28 4.42
N PHE A 9 8.41 -15.99 4.12
CA PHE A 9 7.60 -14.96 4.75
C PHE A 9 7.14 -13.93 3.72
N PHE A 10 6.09 -13.21 4.04
CA PHE A 10 5.54 -12.13 3.22
C PHE A 10 5.11 -10.97 4.13
N VAL A 11 4.92 -9.80 3.53
CA VAL A 11 4.33 -8.65 4.24
C VAL A 11 2.81 -8.79 4.16
N ALA A 12 2.19 -9.10 5.30
CA ALA A 12 0.75 -9.37 5.33
C ALA A 12 -0.08 -8.13 4.99
N GLU A 13 0.30 -6.97 5.52
CA GLU A 13 -0.39 -5.71 5.32
C GLU A 13 0.62 -4.56 5.32
N TYR A 14 0.41 -3.60 4.43
CA TYR A 14 1.07 -2.29 4.43
C TYR A 14 0.18 -1.29 3.71
N GLY A 15 0.23 -0.03 4.10
CA GLY A 15 -0.58 1.02 3.51
C GLY A 15 -0.62 2.25 4.39
N VAL A 16 -1.35 3.25 3.91
CA VAL A 16 -1.58 4.53 4.58
C VAL A 16 -2.94 5.07 4.14
N ASP A 17 -3.58 5.84 5.01
CA ASP A 17 -4.82 6.54 4.69
C ASP A 17 -4.60 7.73 3.77
N SER A 18 -5.67 8.12 3.08
CA SER A 18 -5.68 9.29 2.21
C SER A 18 -6.24 10.55 2.87
N TYR A 19 -6.68 10.49 4.13
CA TYR A 19 -7.19 11.65 4.84
C TYR A 19 -6.05 12.33 5.60
N SER A 20 -5.89 13.64 5.40
CA SER A 20 -4.97 14.41 6.22
C SER A 20 -5.73 15.17 7.29
N ALA A 21 -5.46 14.84 8.55
CA ALA A 21 -5.90 15.63 9.71
C ALA A 21 -5.32 17.05 9.68
N ALA A 22 -4.06 17.20 9.22
CA ALA A 22 -3.42 18.51 9.12
C ALA A 22 -4.14 19.43 8.10
N LEU A 23 -4.67 18.87 7.01
CA LEU A 23 -5.44 19.60 6.00
C LEU A 23 -6.96 19.61 6.25
N GLY A 24 -7.46 18.71 7.12
CA GLY A 24 -8.88 18.50 7.37
C GLY A 24 -9.65 18.00 6.14
N ARG A 25 -8.99 17.25 5.25
CA ARG A 25 -9.57 16.73 4.00
C ARG A 25 -8.75 15.59 3.41
N GLU A 26 -9.31 14.92 2.41
CA GLU A 26 -8.57 13.97 1.58
C GLU A 26 -7.40 14.65 0.86
N ASP A 27 -6.22 14.01 0.93
CA ASP A 27 -5.00 14.34 0.21
C ASP A 27 -4.55 13.13 -0.63
N GLN A 28 -5.13 12.99 -1.82
CA GLN A 28 -4.77 11.90 -2.73
C GLN A 28 -3.36 12.01 -3.30
N GLU A 29 -2.74 13.19 -3.27
CA GLU A 29 -1.39 13.39 -3.80
C GLU A 29 -0.38 12.73 -2.86
N THR A 30 -0.36 13.13 -1.59
CA THR A 30 0.49 12.52 -0.56
C THR A 30 0.21 11.02 -0.42
N HIS A 31 -1.07 10.62 -0.40
CA HIS A 31 -1.45 9.20 -0.39
C HIS A 31 -0.78 8.43 -1.54
N SER A 32 -0.81 8.97 -2.76
CA SER A 32 -0.24 8.29 -3.93
C SER A 32 1.29 8.15 -3.85
N GLU A 33 1.99 9.14 -3.30
CA GLU A 33 3.43 9.14 -3.14
C GLU A 33 3.88 8.10 -2.10
N GLU A 34 3.24 8.09 -0.93
CA GLU A 34 3.55 7.14 0.13
C GLU A 34 3.20 5.70 -0.27
N VAL A 35 2.08 5.50 -0.97
CA VAL A 35 1.72 4.20 -1.56
C VAL A 35 2.78 3.73 -2.55
N ALA A 36 3.26 4.60 -3.44
CA ALA A 36 4.32 4.25 -4.37
C ALA A 36 5.61 3.86 -3.64
N LEU A 37 5.99 4.61 -2.60
CA LEU A 37 7.18 4.36 -1.79
C LEU A 37 7.10 3.00 -1.09
N MET A 38 6.01 2.73 -0.36
CA MET A 38 5.83 1.47 0.36
C MET A 38 5.73 0.28 -0.60
N ALA A 39 4.94 0.41 -1.67
CA ALA A 39 4.78 -0.67 -2.64
C ALA A 39 6.11 -1.00 -3.34
N SER A 40 6.92 0.02 -3.66
CA SER A 40 8.26 -0.17 -4.24
C SER A 40 9.21 -0.84 -3.24
N ALA A 41 9.16 -0.46 -1.97
CA ALA A 41 9.98 -1.08 -0.92
C ALA A 41 9.61 -2.56 -0.73
N VAL A 42 8.32 -2.88 -0.70
CA VAL A 42 7.84 -4.27 -0.62
C VAL A 42 8.22 -5.05 -1.87
N ALA A 43 8.07 -4.48 -3.07
CA ALA A 43 8.47 -5.12 -4.31
C ALA A 43 9.98 -5.43 -4.35
N ALA A 44 10.83 -4.48 -3.94
CA ALA A 44 12.28 -4.68 -3.86
C ALA A 44 12.69 -5.73 -2.82
N ALA A 45 11.95 -5.83 -1.70
CA ALA A 45 12.18 -6.85 -0.68
C ALA A 45 11.63 -8.24 -1.06
N SER A 46 10.82 -8.32 -2.12
CA SER A 46 10.10 -9.53 -2.54
C SER A 46 10.83 -10.30 -3.64
N ALA A 47 10.43 -11.55 -3.87
CA ALA A 47 10.96 -12.39 -4.94
C ALA A 47 10.91 -11.66 -6.30
N GLY A 48 12.06 -11.55 -6.96
CA GLY A 48 12.23 -10.74 -8.18
C GLY A 48 12.86 -9.36 -7.95
N GLY A 49 13.02 -8.91 -6.70
CA GLY A 49 13.64 -7.64 -6.32
C GLY A 49 15.18 -7.64 -6.31
N GLY A 50 15.82 -8.78 -6.58
CA GLY A 50 17.28 -8.89 -6.71
C GLY A 50 17.99 -9.28 -5.41
N GLU A 51 19.25 -8.84 -5.28
CA GLU A 51 20.10 -9.19 -4.15
C GLU A 51 19.56 -8.62 -2.84
N GLY A 52 19.39 -9.47 -1.82
CA GLY A 52 18.81 -9.07 -0.53
C GLY A 52 17.29 -9.21 -0.44
N ALA A 53 16.60 -9.53 -1.54
CA ALA A 53 15.19 -9.91 -1.51
C ALA A 53 15.01 -11.18 -0.66
N ALA A 54 14.03 -11.13 0.25
CA ALA A 54 13.84 -12.16 1.28
C ALA A 54 12.38 -12.56 1.47
N ALA A 55 11.44 -11.68 1.13
CA ALA A 55 10.02 -11.96 1.19
C ALA A 55 9.56 -12.64 -0.11
N VAL A 56 8.48 -13.40 -0.06
CA VAL A 56 7.84 -13.94 -1.27
C VAL A 56 6.91 -12.92 -1.96
N GLY A 57 6.54 -11.85 -1.25
CA GLY A 57 5.59 -10.84 -1.71
C GLY A 57 5.04 -10.00 -0.55
N GLY A 58 4.00 -9.23 -0.85
CA GLY A 58 3.17 -8.58 0.16
C GLY A 58 1.83 -8.09 -0.38
N PHE A 59 0.89 -7.80 0.52
CA PHE A 59 -0.45 -7.31 0.20
C PHE A 59 -0.65 -5.89 0.69
N TYR A 60 -1.14 -5.02 -0.20
CA TYR A 60 -1.53 -3.66 0.16
C TYR A 60 -2.86 -3.67 0.90
N PHE A 61 -2.90 -2.96 2.02
CA PHE A 61 -4.08 -2.69 2.80
C PHE A 61 -4.48 -1.21 2.62
N SER A 62 -5.65 -0.87 2.09
CA SER A 62 -6.75 -1.73 1.65
C SER A 62 -7.09 -1.53 0.17
N PHE A 63 -7.86 -2.46 -0.42
CA PHE A 63 -8.27 -2.27 -1.81
C PHE A 63 -9.25 -1.10 -1.96
N ALA A 64 -10.28 -1.04 -1.10
CA ALA A 64 -11.33 -0.04 -1.14
C ALA A 64 -11.48 0.62 0.22
N ASP A 65 -11.91 1.88 0.25
CA ASP A 65 -12.34 2.55 1.48
C ASP A 65 -13.48 1.78 2.14
N GLU A 66 -13.48 1.78 3.47
CA GLU A 66 -14.36 0.97 4.30
C GLU A 66 -15.08 1.87 5.32
N TRP A 67 -16.08 2.61 4.84
CA TRP A 67 -16.88 3.63 5.55
C TRP A 67 -17.62 3.16 6.82
N TRP A 68 -17.47 1.89 7.20
CA TRP A 68 -18.19 1.28 8.33
C TRP A 68 -17.26 0.95 9.50
N LYS A 69 -15.96 1.17 9.34
CA LYS A 69 -14.95 0.62 10.26
C LYS A 69 -14.81 1.44 11.53
N TYR A 70 -14.90 2.76 11.43
CA TYR A 70 -14.71 3.60 12.61
C TYR A 70 -15.83 3.36 13.61
N ALA A 71 -15.50 2.83 14.79
CA ALA A 71 -16.40 2.68 15.95
C ALA A 71 -17.80 2.07 15.66
N GLY A 72 -17.93 1.21 14.65
CA GLY A 72 -19.23 0.65 14.22
C GLY A 72 -20.05 1.59 13.32
N GLY A 73 -19.35 2.41 12.53
CA GLY A 73 -19.86 3.52 11.73
C GLY A 73 -20.88 3.15 10.65
N ALA A 74 -21.46 4.19 10.05
CA ALA A 74 -22.54 4.08 9.09
C ALA A 74 -21.99 3.98 7.66
N ALA A 75 -22.38 2.97 6.89
CA ALA A 75 -21.85 2.70 5.55
C ALA A 75 -22.15 3.80 4.50
N ASP A 76 -22.89 4.85 4.87
CA ASP A 76 -23.25 6.02 4.07
C ASP A 76 -22.52 7.32 4.46
N GLU A 77 -21.71 7.31 5.53
CA GLU A 77 -20.87 8.42 5.96
C GLU A 77 -19.39 8.01 5.94
N HIS A 78 -18.50 8.89 5.48
CA HIS A 78 -17.06 8.64 5.51
C HIS A 78 -16.47 9.38 6.70
N ASP A 79 -16.18 8.66 7.78
CA ASP A 79 -15.81 9.24 9.07
C ASP A 79 -14.38 9.81 9.04
N THR A 80 -14.17 10.99 9.62
CA THR A 80 -12.87 11.69 9.64
C THR A 80 -12.15 11.60 10.98
N ALA A 81 -12.57 10.71 11.88
CA ALA A 81 -11.95 10.51 13.16
C ALA A 81 -10.74 9.57 13.06
N ALA A 82 -9.63 10.00 13.66
CA ALA A 82 -8.45 9.15 13.79
C ALA A 82 -8.79 7.90 14.61
N SER A 83 -8.48 6.75 14.04
CA SER A 83 -8.68 5.44 14.67
C SER A 83 -7.50 5.08 15.57
N TRP A 84 -6.30 5.50 15.21
CA TRP A 84 -5.08 5.41 16.03
C TRP A 84 -4.03 6.41 15.58
N THR A 85 -2.97 6.56 16.38
CA THR A 85 -1.77 7.31 16.01
C THR A 85 -0.72 6.35 15.43
N ALA A 86 -0.19 6.64 14.25
CA ALA A 86 0.91 5.90 13.66
C ALA A 86 2.22 6.13 14.43
N ALA A 87 3.00 5.06 14.58
CA ALA A 87 4.41 5.16 14.91
C ALA A 87 5.22 5.26 13.60
N GLY A 88 5.85 6.40 13.30
CA GLY A 88 6.66 6.53 12.08
C GLY A 88 6.76 7.93 11.51
N GLY A 89 7.18 8.03 10.24
CA GLY A 89 7.36 9.29 9.48
C GLY A 89 6.25 9.54 8.47
N TYR A 90 4.99 9.31 8.86
CA TYR A 90 3.82 9.65 8.06
C TYR A 90 3.55 11.17 8.11
N ALA A 91 2.86 11.69 7.10
CA ALA A 91 2.64 13.12 6.93
C ALA A 91 2.04 13.82 8.18
N ASP A 92 1.05 13.23 8.85
CA ASP A 92 0.43 13.82 10.05
C ASP A 92 0.17 12.84 11.21
N LEU A 93 0.75 11.64 11.18
CA LEU A 93 0.73 10.62 12.25
C LEU A 93 -0.66 10.14 12.72
N GLU A 94 -1.76 10.72 12.25
CA GLU A 94 -3.12 10.33 12.58
C GLU A 94 -3.67 9.42 11.49
N MET A 95 -4.13 8.22 11.85
CA MET A 95 -4.56 7.21 10.88
C MET A 95 -6.08 7.09 10.89
N HIS A 96 -6.69 7.28 9.73
CA HIS A 96 -8.14 7.23 9.52
C HIS A 96 -8.49 5.92 8.79
N GLU A 97 -8.92 4.90 9.54
CA GLU A 97 -9.05 3.52 9.04
C GLU A 97 -9.90 3.40 7.77
N GLU A 98 -10.90 4.27 7.62
CA GLU A 98 -11.82 4.24 6.49
C GLU A 98 -11.24 4.73 5.17
N TRP A 99 -10.04 5.31 5.18
CA TRP A 99 -9.45 6.07 4.05
C TRP A 99 -8.26 5.37 3.39
N PHE A 100 -7.97 4.12 3.75
CA PHE A 100 -6.82 3.34 3.24
C PHE A 100 -6.97 2.83 1.80
N GLY A 101 -8.14 2.98 1.17
CA GLY A 101 -8.43 2.33 -0.10
C GLY A 101 -7.63 2.90 -1.27
N LEU A 102 -7.10 2.02 -2.13
CA LEU A 102 -6.67 2.41 -3.49
C LEU A 102 -7.84 2.93 -4.34
N VAL A 103 -9.05 2.49 -4.01
CA VAL A 103 -10.30 3.00 -4.55
C VAL A 103 -11.21 3.44 -3.41
N GLY A 104 -12.17 4.32 -3.66
CA GLY A 104 -13.18 4.64 -2.65
C GLY A 104 -14.21 3.52 -2.47
N ALA A 105 -15.15 3.69 -1.52
CA ALA A 105 -16.14 2.66 -1.17
C ALA A 105 -17.01 2.23 -2.37
N ARG A 106 -17.28 3.16 -3.30
CA ARG A 106 -18.03 2.91 -4.55
C ARG A 106 -17.13 2.56 -5.75
N ARG A 107 -15.87 2.20 -5.49
CA ARG A 107 -14.86 1.74 -6.46
C ARG A 107 -14.40 2.78 -7.47
N GLN A 108 -14.61 4.06 -7.19
CA GLN A 108 -13.93 5.15 -7.87
C GLN A 108 -12.43 5.08 -7.59
N ARG A 109 -11.60 5.10 -8.63
CA ARG A 109 -10.14 5.00 -8.47
C ARG A 109 -9.59 6.27 -7.83
N LYS A 110 -8.77 6.12 -6.78
CA LYS A 110 -7.93 7.21 -6.27
C LYS A 110 -6.63 7.29 -7.09
N GLN A 111 -5.89 8.38 -6.92
CA GLN A 111 -4.56 8.53 -7.54
C GLN A 111 -3.61 7.37 -7.16
N ALA A 112 -3.69 6.90 -5.91
CA ALA A 112 -2.91 5.78 -5.39
C ALA A 112 -3.11 4.47 -6.19
N PHE A 113 -4.28 4.23 -6.80
CA PHE A 113 -4.51 3.05 -7.63
C PHE A 113 -3.47 2.93 -8.76
N ALA A 114 -3.25 4.04 -9.47
CA ALA A 114 -2.30 4.08 -10.57
C ALA A 114 -0.85 4.05 -10.06
N ALA A 115 -0.58 4.68 -8.92
CA ALA A 115 0.74 4.66 -8.28
C ALA A 115 1.14 3.23 -7.87
N PHE A 116 0.24 2.51 -7.20
CA PHE A 116 0.42 1.11 -6.80
C PHE A 116 0.68 0.21 -8.02
N ALA A 117 -0.13 0.34 -9.07
CA ALA A 117 0.02 -0.46 -10.28
C ALA A 117 1.37 -0.23 -10.99
N ARG A 118 1.92 0.99 -10.94
CA ARG A 118 3.26 1.28 -11.47
C ARG A 118 4.36 0.68 -10.61
N ALA A 119 4.25 0.84 -9.29
CA ALA A 119 5.25 0.39 -8.32
C ALA A 119 5.40 -1.15 -8.27
N THR A 120 4.33 -1.88 -8.56
CA THR A 120 4.29 -3.35 -8.48
C THR A 120 4.45 -4.06 -9.83
N ARG A 121 4.76 -3.33 -10.90
CA ARG A 121 4.91 -3.92 -12.22
C ARG A 121 6.07 -4.92 -12.22
N PRO A 122 5.85 -6.19 -12.62
CA PRO A 122 6.93 -7.16 -12.68
C PRO A 122 7.99 -6.73 -13.70
N PRO A 123 9.27 -7.09 -13.49
CA PRO A 123 10.33 -6.80 -14.44
C PRO A 123 10.00 -7.44 -15.79
N THR A 124 10.30 -6.73 -16.88
CA THR A 124 10.15 -7.26 -18.23
C THR A 124 11.03 -8.51 -18.36
N PRO A 125 10.50 -9.66 -18.81
CA PRO A 125 11.31 -10.86 -18.98
C PRO A 125 12.43 -10.57 -19.98
N THR A 126 13.67 -10.94 -19.62
CA THR A 126 14.80 -10.88 -20.54
C THR A 126 14.54 -11.85 -21.70
N PRO A 127 14.63 -11.42 -22.97
CA PRO A 127 14.46 -12.31 -24.11
C PRO A 127 15.48 -13.45 -24.03
N THR A 128 15.01 -14.69 -24.15
CA THR A 128 15.88 -15.86 -24.21
C THR A 128 16.72 -15.78 -25.50
N PRO A 129 18.06 -15.92 -25.44
CA PRO A 129 18.87 -15.95 -26.65
C PRO A 129 18.45 -17.13 -27.52
N THR A 130 18.23 -16.88 -28.81
CA THR A 130 17.94 -17.92 -29.79
C THR A 130 19.10 -18.92 -29.84
N PRO A 131 18.87 -20.24 -29.73
CA PRO A 131 19.94 -21.22 -29.90
C PRO A 131 20.55 -21.07 -31.31
N THR A 132 21.87 -20.93 -31.36
CA THR A 132 22.63 -20.97 -32.62
C THR A 132 22.51 -22.37 -33.24
N PRO A 133 22.27 -22.49 -34.57
CA PRO A 133 22.16 -23.77 -35.25
C PRO A 133 23.42 -24.63 -35.15
#